data_AF-A0A559NAC0-F1
#
_entry.id   AF-A0A559NAC0-F1
#
_cell.length_a   1.000
_cell.length_b   1.000
_cell.length_c   1.000
_cell.angle_alpha   90.00
_cell.angle_beta   90.00
_cell.angle_gamma   90.00
#
_symmetry.space_group_name_H-M   'P 1'
#
loop_
_entity.id
_entity.type
_entity.pdbx_description
1 polymer ?
#
loop_
_entity_poly.entity_id
_entity_poly.type
_entity_poly.pdbx_seq_one_letter_code
_entity_poly.pdbx_strand_id
1 'polypeptide(L)'
;MLNNLEPHTRFSFFLDLFFKDKTFPWFYNKITNNYLKTVVYNTTDTPNKTSNIETCIVYDIPNYLDIKTTIQETNLKEISFPLYNGYAVYFGNHSTCDAFLNDQVGKSRTNKLRRHQNRLDLSIAPTYTMYYGAIEEIEYKRLFKELKRITALRFTQKEEHNFELPYLNYYEEIMFKMIFEKKASIYVIYDKDKPINITLNFIDGQTMLHFNSCFDVDYSMYNLGHLNTIKHIRWCFDNNIKLFDMGRGDFFHKRQWVNKTYLYQEHIIYNSKSITAKLKAKKIIVLYKFRFRMVAILKKMKFHLAYGKYIKFKYRLSNKKVEKDNTTYNISNGVVIPKDKKIVKINYLDKEYSNLLFYVNDFLHKNFEKNSAISVYKDTKLASIYYIKGEKNTQKISIKSS
;
A
#
# COMPACT_ATOMS: atom_id res chain seq x y z
N MET A 1 -12.22 -20.27 -17.06
CA MET A 1 -12.30 -19.51 -18.34
C MET A 1 -13.68 -18.86 -18.45
N LEU A 2 -13.77 -17.64 -18.98
CA LEU A 2 -15.05 -16.97 -19.26
C LEU A 2 -15.47 -17.21 -20.72
N ASN A 3 -16.53 -18.01 -20.91
CA ASN A 3 -16.98 -18.44 -22.23
C ASN A 3 -18.11 -17.56 -22.80
N ASN A 4 -19.01 -17.10 -21.94
CA ASN A 4 -20.14 -16.23 -22.33
C ASN A 4 -19.87 -14.81 -21.83
N LEU A 5 -19.40 -13.95 -22.73
CA LEU A 5 -19.22 -12.53 -22.46
C LEU A 5 -20.40 -11.75 -23.04
N GLU A 6 -20.90 -10.79 -22.25
CA GLU A 6 -21.85 -9.81 -22.77
C GLU A 6 -21.23 -8.99 -23.91
N PRO A 7 -22.05 -8.35 -24.76
CA PRO A 7 -21.53 -7.59 -25.90
C PRO A 7 -20.51 -6.51 -25.52
N HIS A 8 -20.67 -5.93 -24.32
CA HIS A 8 -19.79 -4.92 -23.79
C HIS A 8 -19.34 -5.28 -22.38
N THR A 9 -18.09 -5.71 -22.26
CA THR A 9 -17.50 -6.08 -20.96
C THR A 9 -16.24 -5.28 -20.67
N ARG A 10 -15.99 -5.08 -19.38
CA ARG A 10 -14.78 -4.42 -18.89
C ARG A 10 -14.29 -5.14 -17.64
N PHE A 11 -13.00 -5.47 -17.61
CA PHE A 11 -12.38 -6.21 -16.51
C PHE A 11 -11.09 -5.53 -16.04
N SER A 12 -10.90 -5.46 -14.72
CA SER A 12 -9.60 -5.26 -14.10
C SER A 12 -8.79 -6.55 -14.26
N PHE A 13 -7.60 -6.45 -14.86
CA PHE A 13 -6.74 -7.61 -15.03
C PHE A 13 -6.46 -8.29 -13.68
N PHE A 14 -6.09 -7.52 -12.66
CA PHE A 14 -5.76 -8.08 -11.36
C PHE A 14 -6.98 -8.49 -10.54
N LEU A 15 -7.93 -7.58 -10.34
CA LEU A 15 -9.03 -7.81 -9.41
C LEU A 15 -10.03 -8.84 -9.95
N ASP A 16 -10.45 -8.68 -11.20
CA ASP A 16 -11.55 -9.48 -11.74
C ASP A 16 -11.08 -10.80 -12.36
N LEU A 17 -9.85 -10.82 -12.90
CA LEU A 17 -9.35 -11.97 -13.65
C LEU A 17 -8.25 -12.73 -12.90
N PHE A 18 -7.22 -12.03 -12.42
CA PHE A 18 -6.00 -12.66 -11.91
C PHE A 18 -6.17 -13.20 -10.48
N PHE A 19 -6.69 -12.38 -9.57
CA PHE A 19 -6.85 -12.75 -8.16
C PHE A 19 -8.07 -13.65 -7.93
N LYS A 20 -9.12 -13.48 -8.73
CA LYS A 20 -10.33 -14.31 -8.71
C LYS A 20 -10.13 -15.61 -9.51
N ASP A 21 -9.20 -16.44 -9.06
CA ASP A 21 -8.93 -17.79 -9.61
C ASP A 21 -8.45 -17.84 -11.06
N LYS A 22 -7.81 -16.78 -11.57
CA LYS A 22 -7.26 -16.74 -12.94
C LYS A 22 -8.32 -17.00 -14.01
N THR A 23 -9.54 -16.48 -13.83
CA THR A 23 -10.65 -16.65 -14.76
C THR A 23 -10.58 -15.66 -15.92
N PHE A 24 -9.72 -15.93 -16.91
CA PHE A 24 -9.58 -15.04 -18.08
C PHE A 24 -10.67 -15.26 -19.14
N PRO A 25 -10.97 -14.23 -19.96
CA PRO A 25 -11.68 -14.40 -21.23
C PRO A 25 -11.06 -15.50 -22.08
N TRP A 26 -11.91 -16.26 -22.78
CA TRP A 26 -11.46 -17.41 -23.57
C TRP A 26 -10.38 -17.11 -24.61
N PHE A 27 -10.36 -15.89 -25.11
CA PHE A 27 -9.38 -15.49 -26.12
C PHE A 27 -7.98 -15.28 -25.54
N TYR A 28 -7.78 -15.29 -24.21
CA TYR A 28 -6.46 -15.35 -23.58
C TYR A 28 -6.10 -16.81 -23.31
N ASN A 29 -5.13 -17.35 -24.06
CA ASN A 29 -4.75 -18.76 -23.94
C ASN A 29 -3.50 -18.97 -23.09
N LYS A 30 -2.57 -18.01 -23.08
CA LYS A 30 -1.30 -18.14 -22.36
C LYS A 30 -0.82 -16.79 -21.88
N ILE A 31 -0.38 -16.75 -20.62
CA ILE A 31 0.26 -15.58 -20.02
C ILE A 31 1.64 -16.01 -19.51
N THR A 32 2.68 -15.28 -19.90
CA THR A 32 4.07 -15.55 -19.51
C THR A 32 4.67 -14.34 -18.83
N ASN A 33 5.29 -14.52 -17.66
CA ASN A 33 6.07 -13.47 -17.03
C ASN A 33 7.44 -13.38 -17.68
N ASN A 34 7.70 -12.31 -18.43
CA ASN A 34 8.93 -12.11 -19.19
C ASN A 34 10.16 -11.82 -18.33
N TYR A 35 9.99 -11.30 -17.12
CA TYR A 35 11.10 -11.11 -16.18
C TYR A 35 11.55 -12.44 -15.59
N LEU A 36 10.60 -13.31 -15.27
CA LEU A 36 10.87 -14.61 -14.64
C LEU A 36 11.05 -15.75 -15.64
N LYS A 37 10.65 -15.55 -16.91
CA LYS A 37 10.57 -16.60 -17.95
C LYS A 37 9.67 -17.76 -17.56
N THR A 38 8.62 -17.51 -16.77
CA THR A 38 7.67 -18.51 -16.29
C THR A 38 6.30 -18.34 -16.94
N VAL A 39 5.64 -19.45 -17.25
CA VAL A 39 4.23 -19.44 -17.68
C VAL A 39 3.36 -19.32 -16.43
N VAL A 40 2.56 -18.25 -16.33
CA VAL A 40 1.70 -17.99 -15.17
C VAL A 40 0.27 -18.46 -15.39
N TYR A 41 -0.14 -18.60 -16.65
CA TYR A 41 -1.43 -19.15 -17.04
C TYR A 41 -1.29 -19.79 -18.42
N ASN A 42 -1.92 -20.94 -18.62
CA ASN A 42 -2.01 -21.62 -19.90
C ASN A 42 -3.28 -22.47 -19.92
N THR A 43 -3.98 -22.46 -21.05
CA THR A 43 -5.16 -23.29 -21.28
C THR A 43 -5.12 -23.81 -22.72
N THR A 44 -5.58 -25.05 -22.89
CA THR A 44 -5.77 -25.69 -24.19
C THR A 44 -7.23 -25.65 -24.64
N ASP A 45 -8.12 -25.09 -23.81
CA ASP A 45 -9.54 -25.03 -24.13
C ASP A 45 -9.77 -24.03 -25.26
N THR A 46 -10.34 -24.52 -26.36
CA THR A 46 -10.75 -23.73 -27.51
C THR A 46 -12.28 -23.68 -27.53
N PRO A 47 -12.91 -22.72 -26.84
CA PRO A 47 -14.36 -22.67 -26.82
C PRO A 47 -14.93 -22.40 -28.20
N ASN A 48 -16.19 -22.80 -28.38
CA ASN A 48 -16.97 -22.48 -29.56
C ASN A 48 -16.91 -20.97 -29.81
N LYS A 49 -16.49 -20.57 -31.02
CA LYS A 49 -16.23 -19.19 -31.47
C LYS A 49 -17.48 -18.30 -31.54
N THR A 50 -18.55 -18.64 -30.82
CA THR A 50 -19.89 -18.06 -30.88
C THR A 50 -20.11 -16.90 -29.91
N SER A 51 -19.04 -16.22 -29.45
CA SER A 51 -19.20 -15.12 -28.49
C SER A 51 -19.75 -13.85 -29.17
N ASN A 52 -20.83 -13.28 -28.64
CA ASN A 52 -21.44 -12.00 -29.05
C ASN A 52 -20.61 -10.76 -28.67
N ILE A 53 -19.27 -10.86 -28.61
CA ILE A 53 -18.41 -9.77 -28.17
C ILE A 53 -18.43 -8.66 -29.22
N GLU A 54 -18.97 -7.51 -28.86
CA GLU A 54 -18.82 -6.28 -29.63
C GLU A 54 -17.56 -5.54 -29.20
N THR A 55 -17.36 -5.39 -27.88
CA THR A 55 -16.15 -4.78 -27.31
C THR A 55 -15.87 -5.34 -25.92
N CYS A 56 -14.65 -5.80 -25.68
CA CYS A 56 -14.16 -6.22 -24.36
C CYS A 56 -12.90 -5.42 -24.02
N ILE A 57 -12.86 -4.84 -22.82
CA ILE A 57 -11.73 -4.04 -22.33
C ILE A 57 -11.10 -4.74 -21.13
N VAL A 58 -9.80 -5.01 -21.19
CA VAL A 58 -9.03 -5.50 -20.03
C VAL A 58 -7.96 -4.48 -19.69
N TYR A 59 -8.06 -3.87 -18.52
CA TYR A 59 -7.18 -2.77 -18.11
C TYR A 59 -6.25 -3.18 -16.96
N ASP A 60 -5.20 -2.38 -16.76
CA ASP A 60 -4.17 -2.58 -15.74
C ASP A 60 -3.35 -3.87 -15.92
N ILE A 61 -3.00 -4.19 -17.16
CA ILE A 61 -2.12 -5.32 -17.52
C ILE A 61 -0.65 -4.86 -17.47
N PRO A 62 0.22 -5.40 -16.60
CA PRO A 62 1.65 -5.13 -16.69
C PRO A 62 2.26 -5.69 -17.96
N ASN A 63 3.00 -4.89 -18.72
CA ASN A 63 3.63 -5.35 -19.97
C ASN A 63 4.83 -6.29 -19.79
N TYR A 64 5.22 -6.62 -18.54
CA TYR A 64 6.10 -7.75 -18.28
C TYR A 64 5.34 -9.09 -18.36
N LEU A 65 4.00 -9.08 -18.37
CA LEU A 65 3.17 -10.24 -18.67
C LEU A 65 2.87 -10.27 -20.17
N ASP A 66 3.51 -11.19 -20.89
CA ASP A 66 3.22 -11.47 -22.29
C ASP A 66 1.94 -12.29 -22.38
N ILE A 67 0.90 -11.72 -22.98
CA ILE A 67 -0.40 -12.37 -23.18
C ILE A 67 -0.51 -12.80 -24.63
N LYS A 68 -0.61 -14.11 -24.84
CA LYS A 68 -0.96 -14.68 -26.14
C LYS A 68 -2.47 -14.81 -26.23
N THR A 69 -2.98 -14.52 -27.41
CA THR A 69 -4.41 -14.56 -27.71
C THR A 69 -4.70 -15.46 -28.92
N THR A 70 -5.92 -15.99 -28.99
CA THR A 70 -6.40 -16.86 -30.09
C THR A 70 -7.36 -16.14 -31.04
N ILE A 71 -7.41 -14.81 -30.98
CA ILE A 71 -8.36 -14.00 -31.76
C ILE A 71 -8.09 -14.01 -33.27
N GLN A 72 -6.91 -14.46 -33.72
CA GLN A 72 -6.49 -14.41 -35.13
C GLN A 72 -7.44 -15.21 -36.04
N GLU A 73 -8.06 -16.25 -35.51
CA GLU A 73 -9.02 -17.10 -36.23
C GLU A 73 -10.48 -16.62 -36.12
N THR A 74 -10.68 -15.38 -35.66
CA THR A 74 -12.00 -14.79 -35.41
C THR A 74 -12.15 -13.42 -36.06
N ASN A 75 -13.34 -12.83 -35.95
CA ASN A 75 -13.57 -11.45 -36.38
C ASN A 75 -13.05 -10.42 -35.34
N LEU A 76 -12.49 -10.87 -34.21
CA LEU A 76 -11.98 -9.99 -33.18
C LEU A 76 -10.60 -9.44 -33.56
N LYS A 77 -10.37 -8.18 -33.19
CA LYS A 77 -9.06 -7.53 -33.27
C LYS A 77 -8.73 -6.93 -31.92
N GLU A 78 -7.45 -6.84 -31.63
CA GLU A 78 -6.92 -6.24 -30.42
C GLU A 78 -6.20 -4.93 -30.76
N ILE A 79 -6.42 -3.91 -29.93
CA ILE A 79 -5.54 -2.76 -29.84
C ILE A 79 -5.08 -2.61 -28.39
N SER A 80 -3.77 -2.62 -28.18
CA SER A 80 -3.17 -2.38 -26.88
C SER A 80 -2.77 -0.90 -26.74
N PHE A 81 -3.04 -0.29 -25.58
CA PHE A 81 -2.72 1.10 -25.31
C PHE A 81 -1.91 1.25 -24.00
N PRO A 82 -0.77 1.95 -24.00
CA PRO A 82 0.01 2.16 -22.78
C PRO A 82 -0.69 3.14 -21.83
N LEU A 83 -0.73 2.79 -20.55
CA LEU A 83 -1.36 3.59 -19.50
C LEU A 83 -0.29 4.37 -18.72
N TYR A 84 0.26 3.79 -17.67
CA TYR A 84 1.17 4.47 -16.76
C TYR A 84 2.24 3.50 -16.27
N ASN A 85 3.32 4.03 -15.68
CA ASN A 85 4.42 3.22 -15.19
C ASN A 85 4.03 2.44 -13.93
N GLY A 86 4.48 1.19 -13.89
CA GLY A 86 4.64 0.39 -12.69
C GLY A 86 6.11 0.24 -12.31
N TYR A 87 6.35 -0.15 -11.06
CA TYR A 87 7.66 -0.17 -10.43
C TYR A 87 7.84 -1.50 -9.70
N ALA A 88 8.94 -2.21 -9.98
CA ALA A 88 9.21 -3.50 -9.41
C ALA A 88 10.67 -3.66 -8.99
N VAL A 89 10.87 -4.57 -8.05
CA VAL A 89 12.17 -5.06 -7.62
C VAL A 89 12.33 -6.48 -8.15
N TYR A 90 13.29 -6.66 -9.04
CA TYR A 90 13.69 -7.98 -9.52
C TYR A 90 14.98 -8.38 -8.79
N PHE A 91 14.91 -9.45 -8.02
CA PHE A 91 16.04 -9.91 -7.20
C PHE A 91 17.13 -10.63 -8.01
N GLY A 92 16.85 -10.99 -9.26
CA GLY A 92 17.82 -11.63 -10.14
C GLY A 92 18.41 -12.91 -9.54
N ASN A 93 19.73 -13.06 -9.62
CA ASN A 93 20.47 -14.20 -9.09
C ASN A 93 21.27 -13.84 -7.81
N HIS A 94 20.88 -12.79 -7.09
CA HIS A 94 21.55 -12.44 -5.83
C HIS A 94 21.43 -13.60 -4.83
N SER A 95 22.56 -13.99 -4.21
CA SER A 95 22.60 -15.11 -3.26
C SER A 95 22.01 -14.77 -1.90
N THR A 96 22.02 -13.49 -1.50
CA THR A 96 21.48 -13.04 -0.21
C THR A 96 20.77 -11.69 -0.34
N CYS A 97 19.80 -11.47 0.56
CA CYS A 97 19.12 -10.18 0.66
C CYS A 97 20.07 -9.02 0.95
N ASP A 98 21.10 -9.22 1.80
CA ASP A 98 22.03 -8.15 2.15
C ASP A 98 22.96 -7.79 0.98
N ALA A 99 23.34 -8.76 0.15
CA ALA A 99 24.06 -8.50 -1.09
C ALA A 99 23.22 -7.62 -2.03
N PHE A 100 21.96 -8.00 -2.25
CA PHE A 100 21.03 -7.20 -3.05
C PHE A 100 20.84 -5.78 -2.49
N LEU A 101 20.61 -5.63 -1.18
CA LEU A 101 20.42 -4.32 -0.56
C LEU A 101 21.66 -3.44 -0.72
N ASN A 102 22.86 -4.01 -0.55
CA ASN A 102 24.10 -3.26 -0.71
C ASN A 102 24.34 -2.82 -2.15
N ASP A 103 24.00 -3.65 -3.14
CA ASP A 103 24.07 -3.28 -4.56
C ASP A 103 23.06 -2.19 -4.91
N GLN A 104 21.80 -2.38 -4.50
CA GLN A 104 20.69 -1.50 -4.86
C GLN A 104 20.75 -0.12 -4.19
N VAL A 105 21.09 -0.05 -2.90
CA VAL A 105 21.05 1.22 -2.13
C VAL A 105 22.38 1.64 -1.51
N GLY A 106 23.42 0.82 -1.59
CA GLY A 106 24.73 1.08 -1.02
C GLY A 106 24.83 0.80 0.48
N LYS A 107 26.02 0.37 0.92
CA LYS A 107 26.33 -0.01 2.32
C LYS A 107 25.95 1.06 3.35
N SER A 108 26.17 2.34 3.05
CA SER A 108 25.83 3.46 3.95
C SER A 108 24.32 3.54 4.19
N ARG A 109 23.50 3.40 3.15
CA ARG A 109 22.04 3.43 3.29
C ARG A 109 21.54 2.17 3.98
N THR A 110 22.05 0.99 3.62
CA THR A 110 21.75 -0.27 4.33
C THR A 110 21.96 -0.13 5.84
N ASN A 111 23.09 0.46 6.25
CA ASN A 111 23.37 0.73 7.67
C ASN A 111 22.39 1.73 8.30
N LYS A 112 21.98 2.79 7.59
CA LYS A 112 20.96 3.74 8.07
C LYS A 112 19.61 3.05 8.31
N LEU A 113 19.22 2.18 7.41
CA LEU A 113 17.96 1.44 7.51
C LEU A 113 17.98 0.45 8.68
N ARG A 114 19.09 -0.27 8.88
CA ARG A 114 19.29 -1.12 10.06
C ARG A 114 19.19 -0.31 11.35
N ARG A 115 19.73 0.92 11.40
CA ARG A 115 19.55 1.81 12.56
C ARG A 115 18.09 2.19 12.82
N HIS A 116 17.29 2.41 11.77
CA HIS A 116 15.85 2.67 11.93
C HIS A 116 15.11 1.45 12.49
N GLN A 117 15.44 0.24 12.03
CA GLN A 117 14.87 -0.98 12.59
C GLN A 117 15.28 -1.15 14.05
N ASN A 118 16.59 -1.10 14.35
CA ASN A 118 17.11 -1.24 15.71
C ASN A 118 16.50 -0.21 16.67
N ARG A 119 16.13 0.97 16.15
CA ARG A 119 15.43 1.99 16.93
C ARG A 119 14.05 1.54 17.36
N LEU A 120 13.24 1.05 16.42
CA LEU A 120 11.91 0.55 16.73
C LEU A 120 11.99 -0.66 17.68
N ASP A 121 12.91 -1.57 17.38
CA ASP A 121 13.15 -2.79 18.17
C ASP A 121 13.53 -2.47 19.62
N LEU A 122 14.41 -1.47 19.81
CA LEU A 122 14.74 -0.97 21.14
C LEU A 122 13.55 -0.32 21.83
N SER A 123 12.82 0.55 21.12
CA SER A 123 11.80 1.39 21.74
C SER A 123 10.56 0.62 22.15
N ILE A 124 10.07 -0.31 21.33
CA ILE A 124 8.79 -0.99 21.59
C ILE A 124 8.85 -2.51 21.48
N ALA A 125 9.99 -3.10 21.08
CA ALA A 125 10.14 -4.54 20.86
C ALA A 125 8.97 -5.12 20.02
N PRO A 126 8.77 -4.66 18.78
CA PRO A 126 7.61 -5.01 17.98
C PRO A 126 7.68 -6.47 17.53
N THR A 127 6.51 -7.04 17.26
CA THR A 127 6.42 -8.33 16.56
C THR A 127 6.17 -8.12 15.08
N TYR A 128 6.84 -8.90 14.24
CA TYR A 128 6.71 -8.86 12.78
C TYR A 128 6.07 -10.16 12.31
N THR A 129 4.90 -10.10 11.69
CA THR A 129 4.16 -11.30 11.30
C THR A 129 3.79 -11.24 9.83
N MET A 130 4.05 -12.32 9.10
CA MET A 130 3.51 -12.55 7.76
C MET A 130 2.47 -13.67 7.83
N TYR A 131 1.19 -13.32 7.75
CA TYR A 131 0.11 -14.30 7.64
C TYR A 131 0.06 -14.82 6.21
N TYR A 132 0.56 -16.03 6.02
CA TYR A 132 0.67 -16.70 4.72
C TYR A 132 0.46 -18.21 4.91
N GLY A 133 -0.61 -18.76 4.35
CA GLY A 133 -1.04 -20.15 4.54
C GLY A 133 -1.90 -20.38 5.79
N ALA A 134 -1.85 -19.51 6.79
CA ALA A 134 -2.67 -19.61 7.99
C ALA A 134 -2.93 -18.23 8.61
N ILE A 135 -4.17 -18.02 9.07
CA ILE A 135 -4.60 -16.91 9.91
C ILE A 135 -5.93 -17.30 10.58
N GLU A 136 -6.11 -16.94 11.84
CA GLU A 136 -7.40 -17.11 12.50
C GLU A 136 -8.42 -16.10 11.95
N GLU A 137 -9.67 -16.52 11.74
CA GLU A 137 -10.72 -15.66 11.17
C GLU A 137 -10.97 -14.41 12.03
N ILE A 138 -10.89 -14.55 13.36
CA ILE A 138 -11.04 -13.44 14.31
C ILE A 138 -9.93 -12.41 14.08
N GLU A 139 -8.68 -12.86 13.96
CA GLU A 139 -7.54 -11.99 13.69
C GLU A 139 -7.64 -11.33 12.32
N TYR A 140 -8.04 -12.08 11.29
CA TYR A 140 -8.27 -11.57 9.95
C TYR A 140 -9.26 -10.40 9.94
N LYS A 141 -10.45 -10.59 10.54
CA LYS A 141 -11.47 -9.54 10.65
C LYS A 141 -10.98 -8.35 11.46
N ARG A 142 -10.22 -8.59 12.54
CA ARG A 142 -9.62 -7.53 13.36
C ARG A 142 -8.64 -6.69 12.55
N LEU A 143 -7.77 -7.32 11.76
CA LEU A 143 -6.79 -6.62 10.91
C LEU A 143 -7.45 -5.80 9.82
N PHE A 144 -8.50 -6.29 9.16
CA PHE A 144 -9.24 -5.51 8.17
C PHE A 144 -9.95 -4.30 8.79
N LYS A 145 -10.56 -4.47 9.97
CA LYS A 145 -11.14 -3.36 10.73
C LYS A 145 -10.10 -2.30 11.08
N GLU A 146 -8.94 -2.72 11.59
CA GLU A 146 -7.85 -1.80 11.93
C GLU A 146 -7.25 -1.14 10.68
N LEU A 147 -7.08 -1.88 9.58
CA LEU A 147 -6.58 -1.33 8.32
C LEU A 147 -7.51 -0.23 7.80
N LYS A 148 -8.84 -0.43 7.82
CA LYS A 148 -9.81 0.62 7.47
C LYS A 148 -9.66 1.85 8.37
N ARG A 149 -9.51 1.65 9.69
CA ARG A 149 -9.35 2.74 10.66
C ARG A 149 -8.06 3.54 10.44
N ILE A 150 -6.89 2.91 10.43
CA ILE A 150 -5.60 3.60 10.25
C ILE A 150 -5.52 4.29 8.89
N THR A 151 -6.13 3.68 7.86
CA THR A 151 -6.22 4.27 6.53
C THR A 151 -7.08 5.53 6.54
N ALA A 152 -8.27 5.50 7.16
CA ALA A 152 -9.10 6.69 7.28
C ALA A 152 -8.36 7.83 8.00
N LEU A 153 -7.74 7.55 9.16
CA LEU A 153 -6.96 8.53 9.92
C LEU A 153 -5.83 9.16 9.09
N ARG A 154 -5.09 8.33 8.34
CA ARG A 154 -3.99 8.80 7.50
C ARG A 154 -4.46 9.76 6.40
N PHE A 155 -5.62 9.51 5.81
CA PHE A 155 -6.17 10.35 4.75
C PHE A 155 -6.82 11.62 5.29
N THR A 156 -7.42 11.55 6.49
CA THR A 156 -7.85 12.74 7.22
C THR A 156 -6.68 13.67 7.52
N GLN A 157 -5.54 13.13 7.98
CA GLN A 157 -4.32 13.91 8.22
C GLN A 157 -3.77 14.58 6.94
N LYS A 158 -3.93 13.93 5.78
CA LYS A 158 -3.53 14.48 4.49
C LYS A 158 -4.51 15.50 3.92
N GLU A 159 -5.71 15.59 4.49
CA GLU A 159 -6.85 16.36 3.95
C GLU A 159 -7.25 15.89 2.54
N GLU A 160 -7.27 14.56 2.35
CA GLU A 160 -7.53 13.92 1.06
C GLU A 160 -8.60 12.82 1.23
N HIS A 161 -9.47 12.65 0.22
CA HIS A 161 -10.33 11.47 0.17
C HIS A 161 -9.52 10.25 -0.29
N ASN A 162 -9.75 9.09 0.33
CA ASN A 162 -9.08 7.87 -0.11
C ASN A 162 -9.88 7.15 -1.20
N PHE A 163 -9.24 6.93 -2.34
CA PHE A 163 -9.78 6.10 -3.42
C PHE A 163 -9.80 4.59 -3.08
N GLU A 164 -8.90 4.12 -2.21
CA GLU A 164 -8.73 2.70 -1.87
C GLU A 164 -9.69 2.22 -0.77
N LEU A 165 -10.22 3.10 0.09
CA LEU A 165 -11.09 2.73 1.21
C LEU A 165 -12.31 1.90 0.76
N PRO A 166 -13.04 2.26 -0.32
CA PRO A 166 -14.17 1.47 -0.81
C PRO A 166 -13.80 0.04 -1.23
N TYR A 167 -12.58 -0.17 -1.73
CA TYR A 167 -12.13 -1.48 -2.20
C TYR A 167 -11.64 -2.40 -1.08
N LEU A 168 -11.38 -1.88 0.13
CA LEU A 168 -10.98 -2.72 1.27
C LEU A 168 -12.03 -3.78 1.63
N ASN A 169 -13.32 -3.49 1.44
CA ASN A 169 -14.40 -4.48 1.63
C ASN A 169 -14.27 -5.64 0.63
N TYR A 170 -13.96 -5.31 -0.63
CA TYR A 170 -13.76 -6.32 -1.66
C TYR A 170 -12.53 -7.20 -1.37
N TYR A 171 -11.44 -6.60 -0.89
CA TYR A 171 -10.25 -7.39 -0.49
C TYR A 171 -10.52 -8.27 0.73
N GLU A 172 -11.36 -7.81 1.67
CA GLU A 172 -11.79 -8.60 2.83
C GLU A 172 -12.61 -9.84 2.41
N GLU A 173 -13.38 -9.74 1.32
CA GLU A 173 -14.17 -10.86 0.81
C GLU A 173 -13.29 -11.96 0.19
N ILE A 174 -12.30 -11.56 -0.61
CA ILE A 174 -11.52 -12.53 -1.41
C ILE A 174 -10.28 -13.06 -0.67
N MET A 175 -9.64 -12.25 0.20
CA MET A 175 -8.29 -12.57 0.67
C MET A 175 -8.25 -13.70 1.70
N PHE A 176 -9.30 -13.92 2.50
CA PHE A 176 -9.27 -14.94 3.56
C PHE A 176 -8.94 -16.33 2.98
N LYS A 177 -9.72 -16.76 1.97
CA LYS A 177 -9.46 -17.99 1.22
C LYS A 177 -8.08 -17.99 0.56
N MET A 178 -7.71 -16.88 -0.08
CA MET A 178 -6.43 -16.78 -0.79
C MET A 178 -5.20 -16.89 0.13
N ILE A 179 -5.32 -16.52 1.41
CA ILE A 179 -4.23 -16.71 2.38
C ILE A 179 -3.97 -18.19 2.61
N PHE A 180 -5.00 -19.01 2.84
CA PHE A 180 -4.85 -20.47 2.99
C PHE A 180 -4.30 -21.13 1.73
N GLU A 181 -4.73 -20.67 0.56
CA GLU A 181 -4.23 -21.14 -0.72
C GLU A 181 -2.84 -20.59 -1.08
N LYS A 182 -2.21 -19.81 -0.20
CA LYS A 182 -0.89 -19.21 -0.42
C LYS A 182 -0.83 -18.32 -1.68
N LYS A 183 -1.96 -17.71 -2.04
CA LYS A 183 -2.12 -16.72 -3.13
C LYS A 183 -2.22 -15.28 -2.61
N ALA A 184 -2.33 -15.09 -1.30
CA ALA A 184 -2.33 -13.78 -0.64
C ALA A 184 -1.60 -13.86 0.70
N SER A 185 -1.18 -12.70 1.21
CA SER A 185 -0.67 -12.58 2.57
C SER A 185 -1.05 -11.24 3.20
N ILE A 186 -1.04 -11.21 4.53
CA ILE A 186 -1.13 -9.97 5.31
C ILE A 186 0.14 -9.86 6.14
N TYR A 187 0.91 -8.81 5.89
CA TYR A 187 2.05 -8.47 6.72
C TYR A 187 1.63 -7.45 7.78
N VAL A 188 2.02 -7.70 9.03
CA VAL A 188 1.70 -6.84 10.16
C VAL A 188 2.94 -6.57 11.02
N ILE A 189 3.09 -5.31 11.43
CA ILE A 189 3.98 -4.93 12.53
C ILE A 189 3.09 -4.63 13.73
N TYR A 190 3.37 -5.26 14.86
CA TYR A 190 2.64 -5.07 16.11
C TYR A 190 3.47 -4.34 17.15
N ASP A 191 2.85 -3.42 17.88
CA ASP A 191 3.25 -3.04 19.23
C ASP A 191 2.40 -3.87 20.21
N LYS A 192 3.00 -4.91 20.81
CA LYS A 192 2.28 -5.95 21.56
C LYS A 192 1.16 -6.56 20.70
N ASP A 193 -0.10 -6.28 21.02
CA ASP A 193 -1.27 -6.76 20.27
C ASP A 193 -1.82 -5.72 19.28
N LYS A 194 -1.32 -4.48 19.31
CA LYS A 194 -1.81 -3.38 18.46
C LYS A 194 -1.11 -3.41 17.09
N PRO A 195 -1.84 -3.58 15.98
CA PRO A 195 -1.28 -3.42 14.64
C PRO A 195 -0.88 -1.96 14.42
N ILE A 196 0.41 -1.71 14.13
CA ILE A 196 0.93 -0.37 13.83
C ILE A 196 1.29 -0.19 12.35
N ASN A 197 1.40 -1.29 11.60
CA ASN A 197 1.46 -1.31 10.15
C ASN A 197 0.75 -2.56 9.63
N ILE A 198 -0.03 -2.41 8.57
CA ILE A 198 -0.69 -3.52 7.89
C ILE A 198 -0.46 -3.36 6.39
N THR A 199 -0.09 -4.47 5.74
CA THR A 199 0.09 -4.54 4.29
C THR A 199 -0.61 -5.78 3.74
N LEU A 200 -1.43 -5.57 2.71
CA LEU A 200 -2.05 -6.61 1.91
C LEU A 200 -1.16 -6.92 0.71
N ASN A 201 -0.86 -8.20 0.49
CA ASN A 201 -0.12 -8.65 -0.68
C ASN A 201 -0.86 -9.76 -1.42
N PHE A 202 -0.67 -9.80 -2.73
CA PHE A 202 -1.04 -10.96 -3.57
C PHE A 202 0.21 -11.67 -4.05
N ILE A 203 0.16 -12.99 -4.17
CA ILE A 203 1.31 -13.82 -4.51
C ILE A 203 0.91 -14.75 -5.66
N ASP A 204 1.76 -14.79 -6.69
CA ASP A 204 1.64 -15.72 -7.82
C ASP A 204 3.00 -16.29 -8.19
N GLY A 205 3.19 -17.57 -7.88
CA GLY A 205 4.48 -18.25 -8.04
C GLY A 205 5.60 -17.47 -7.35
N GLN A 206 6.58 -17.00 -8.13
CA GLN A 206 7.73 -16.23 -7.64
C GLN A 206 7.51 -14.71 -7.72
N THR A 207 6.27 -14.25 -7.84
CA THR A 207 5.90 -12.82 -7.85
C THR A 207 5.07 -12.47 -6.62
N MET A 208 5.45 -11.42 -5.90
CA MET A 208 4.63 -10.78 -4.88
C MET A 208 4.22 -9.39 -5.36
N LEU A 209 2.93 -9.09 -5.30
CA LEU A 209 2.39 -7.75 -5.52
C LEU A 209 2.12 -7.08 -4.18
N HIS A 210 2.85 -5.99 -3.90
CA HIS A 210 2.65 -5.09 -2.77
C HIS A 210 1.46 -4.19 -3.06
N PHE A 211 0.31 -4.54 -2.49
CA PHE A 211 -0.97 -4.01 -2.95
C PHE A 211 -1.40 -2.79 -2.13
N ASN A 212 -1.88 -3.00 -0.90
CA ASN A 212 -2.35 -1.92 -0.03
C ASN A 212 -1.56 -1.91 1.27
N SER A 213 -0.95 -0.77 1.63
CA SER A 213 -0.18 -0.63 2.86
C SER A 213 -0.51 0.66 3.59
N CYS A 214 -0.75 0.56 4.89
CA CYS A 214 -0.93 1.72 5.76
C CYS A 214 -0.26 1.50 7.12
N PHE A 215 -0.02 2.59 7.84
CA PHE A 215 0.59 2.56 9.17
C PHE A 215 -0.06 3.58 10.08
N ASP A 216 0.05 3.35 11.39
CA ASP A 216 -0.43 4.24 12.43
C ASP A 216 0.49 5.47 12.53
N VAL A 217 -0.10 6.66 12.38
CA VAL A 217 0.63 7.94 12.30
C VAL A 217 1.34 8.29 13.62
N ASP A 218 0.89 7.73 14.74
CA ASP A 218 1.53 7.88 16.05
C ASP A 218 2.92 7.21 16.13
N TYR A 219 3.26 6.39 15.13
CA TYR A 219 4.56 5.71 15.01
C TYR A 219 5.40 6.26 13.83
N SER A 220 5.00 7.41 13.25
CA SER A 220 5.61 7.95 12.04
C SER A 220 7.11 8.29 12.16
N MET A 221 7.61 8.62 13.36
CA MET A 221 9.03 8.86 13.63
C MET A 221 9.93 7.66 13.32
N TYR A 222 9.40 6.43 13.39
CA TYR A 222 10.16 5.21 13.12
C TYR A 222 10.31 4.86 11.63
N ASN A 223 9.76 5.66 10.72
CA ASN A 223 9.80 5.40 9.27
C ASN A 223 9.22 4.03 8.86
N LEU A 224 8.07 3.67 9.42
CA LEU A 224 7.43 2.35 9.23
C LEU A 224 7.28 1.95 7.76
N GLY A 225 7.05 2.88 6.82
CA GLY A 225 6.99 2.56 5.39
C GLY A 225 8.29 1.99 4.80
N HIS A 226 9.45 2.52 5.21
CA HIS A 226 10.74 1.98 4.78
C HIS A 226 11.03 0.63 5.43
N LEU A 227 10.74 0.51 6.72
CA LEU A 227 10.88 -0.75 7.46
C LEU A 227 10.01 -1.85 6.84
N ASN A 228 8.76 -1.52 6.52
CA ASN A 228 7.83 -2.40 5.84
C ASN A 228 8.42 -2.93 4.52
N THR A 229 8.98 -2.04 3.69
CA THR A 229 9.57 -2.42 2.40
C THR A 229 10.75 -3.38 2.59
N ILE A 230 11.64 -3.12 3.56
CA ILE A 230 12.80 -3.99 3.81
C ILE A 230 12.36 -5.37 4.31
N LYS A 231 11.37 -5.41 5.20
CA LYS A 231 10.85 -6.67 5.72
C LYS A 231 10.18 -7.50 4.61
N HIS A 232 9.49 -6.86 3.68
CA HIS A 232 8.98 -7.53 2.48
C HIS A 232 10.10 -8.04 1.57
N ILE A 233 11.14 -7.23 1.32
CA ILE A 233 12.30 -7.66 0.52
C ILE A 233 12.95 -8.89 1.16
N ARG A 234 13.23 -8.86 2.47
CA ARG A 234 13.80 -10.00 3.22
C ARG A 234 12.90 -11.23 3.10
N TRP A 235 11.61 -11.07 3.39
CA TRP A 235 10.65 -12.17 3.28
C TRP A 235 10.60 -12.76 1.87
N CYS A 236 10.66 -11.93 0.82
CA CYS A 236 10.70 -12.38 -0.56
C CYS A 236 11.92 -13.26 -0.84
N PHE A 237 13.11 -12.85 -0.39
CA PHE A 237 14.32 -13.67 -0.49
C PHE A 237 14.17 -15.01 0.22
N ASP A 238 13.70 -14.99 1.47
CA ASP A 238 13.57 -16.18 2.30
C ASP A 238 12.51 -17.17 1.76
N ASN A 239 11.57 -16.69 0.94
CA ASN A 239 10.46 -17.46 0.37
C ASN A 239 10.57 -17.66 -1.15
N ASN A 240 11.76 -17.50 -1.74
CA ASN A 240 12.02 -17.72 -3.17
C ASN A 240 11.12 -16.91 -4.12
N ILE A 241 10.66 -15.73 -3.67
CA ILE A 241 10.02 -14.73 -4.52
C ILE A 241 11.14 -13.96 -5.24
N LYS A 242 11.05 -13.90 -6.57
CA LYS A 242 12.06 -13.24 -7.43
C LYS A 242 11.64 -11.88 -7.94
N LEU A 243 10.34 -11.59 -7.93
CA LEU A 243 9.77 -10.32 -8.37
C LEU A 243 8.87 -9.74 -7.28
N PHE A 244 9.28 -8.61 -6.70
CA PHE A 244 8.47 -7.82 -5.77
C PHE A 244 7.92 -6.59 -6.51
N ASP A 245 6.67 -6.68 -6.94
CA ASP A 245 5.98 -5.66 -7.71
C ASP A 245 5.33 -4.64 -6.76
N MET A 246 5.78 -3.38 -6.82
CA MET A 246 5.27 -2.29 -5.98
C MET A 246 4.13 -1.51 -6.65
N GLY A 247 3.68 -1.99 -7.82
CA GLY A 247 2.57 -1.44 -8.58
C GLY A 247 2.81 -0.01 -9.02
N ARG A 248 1.75 0.79 -8.91
CA ARG A 248 1.69 2.16 -9.42
C ARG A 248 2.32 3.16 -8.45
N GLY A 249 2.59 4.34 -9.01
CA GLY A 249 2.92 5.53 -8.24
C GLY A 249 4.42 5.74 -8.15
N ASP A 250 4.87 6.74 -8.88
CA ASP A 250 6.26 7.19 -8.90
C ASP A 250 6.61 8.00 -7.64
N PHE A 251 6.61 7.33 -6.49
CA PHE A 251 6.90 7.97 -5.23
C PHE A 251 8.39 7.95 -4.95
N PHE A 252 8.94 9.10 -4.56
CA PHE A 252 10.38 9.26 -4.27
C PHE A 252 10.91 8.22 -3.28
N HIS A 253 10.12 7.84 -2.27
CA HIS A 253 10.49 6.82 -1.28
C HIS A 253 10.54 5.39 -1.84
N LYS A 254 9.83 5.10 -2.95
CA LYS A 254 9.86 3.80 -3.64
C LYS A 254 11.06 3.69 -4.58
N ARG A 255 11.42 4.77 -5.28
CA ARG A 255 12.44 4.76 -6.35
C ARG A 255 13.77 4.11 -5.97
N GLN A 256 14.22 4.29 -4.73
CA GLN A 256 15.50 3.73 -4.27
C GLN A 256 15.52 2.18 -4.31
N TRP A 257 14.37 1.52 -4.24
CA TRP A 257 14.27 0.05 -4.22
C TRP A 257 14.13 -0.54 -5.62
N VAL A 258 13.71 0.28 -6.59
CA VAL A 258 13.26 -0.17 -7.90
C VAL A 258 14.47 -0.36 -8.82
N ASN A 259 14.55 -1.52 -9.45
CA ASN A 259 15.50 -1.81 -10.53
C ASN A 259 14.82 -2.24 -11.84
N LYS A 260 13.48 -2.34 -11.85
CA LYS A 260 12.66 -2.56 -13.03
C LYS A 260 11.48 -1.59 -13.06
N THR A 261 11.31 -0.93 -14.20
CA THR A 261 10.11 -0.18 -14.53
C THR A 261 9.40 -0.88 -15.67
N TYR A 262 8.07 -0.82 -15.67
CA TYR A 262 7.24 -1.44 -16.69
C TYR A 262 6.04 -0.54 -16.99
N LEU A 263 5.34 -0.79 -18.09
CA LEU A 263 4.12 -0.06 -18.44
C LEU A 263 2.91 -0.92 -18.18
N TYR A 264 1.95 -0.37 -17.47
CA TYR A 264 0.60 -0.91 -17.52
C TYR A 264 0.00 -0.63 -18.90
N GLN A 265 -0.79 -1.57 -19.38
CA GLN A 265 -1.45 -1.54 -20.67
C GLN A 265 -2.94 -1.83 -20.48
N GLU A 266 -3.72 -1.37 -21.44
CA GLU A 266 -5.10 -1.78 -21.64
C GLU A 266 -5.20 -2.50 -22.98
N HIS A 267 -5.86 -3.65 -23.00
CA HIS A 267 -6.19 -4.39 -24.21
C HIS A 267 -7.65 -4.12 -24.56
N ILE A 268 -7.88 -3.59 -25.76
CA ILE A 268 -9.21 -3.31 -26.31
C ILE A 268 -9.48 -4.34 -27.40
N ILE A 269 -10.31 -5.33 -27.10
CA ILE A 269 -10.76 -6.36 -28.03
C ILE A 269 -12.08 -5.89 -28.64
N TYR A 270 -12.20 -5.91 -29.96
CA TYR A 270 -13.41 -5.45 -30.65
C TYR A 270 -13.72 -6.29 -31.88
N ASN A 271 -15.01 -6.38 -32.21
CA ASN A 271 -15.47 -7.05 -33.43
C ASN A 271 -15.18 -6.18 -34.65
N SER A 272 -14.27 -6.65 -35.52
CA SER A 272 -13.90 -5.95 -36.75
C SER A 272 -14.94 -6.04 -37.87
N LYS A 273 -16.05 -6.76 -37.70
CA LYS A 273 -17.21 -6.67 -38.60
C LYS A 273 -18.22 -5.62 -38.14
N SER A 274 -18.19 -5.22 -36.87
CA SER A 274 -19.08 -4.21 -36.32
C SER A 274 -18.52 -2.79 -36.45
N ILE A 275 -19.27 -1.91 -37.10
CA ILE A 275 -18.90 -0.49 -37.26
C ILE A 275 -18.95 0.23 -35.91
N THR A 276 -19.95 -0.06 -35.08
CA THR A 276 -20.10 0.53 -33.76
C THR A 276 -18.94 0.13 -32.84
N ALA A 277 -18.53 -1.14 -32.86
CA ALA A 277 -17.37 -1.65 -32.13
C ALA A 277 -16.07 -0.94 -32.56
N LYS A 278 -15.81 -0.82 -33.88
CA LYS A 278 -14.64 -0.10 -34.41
C LYS A 278 -14.60 1.35 -33.94
N LEU A 279 -15.72 2.06 -34.05
CA LEU A 279 -15.81 3.46 -33.65
C LEU A 279 -15.59 3.63 -32.15
N LYS A 280 -16.18 2.74 -31.33
CA LYS A 280 -15.98 2.72 -29.88
C LYS A 280 -14.52 2.50 -29.50
N ALA A 281 -13.86 1.49 -30.08
CA ALA A 281 -12.45 1.22 -29.83
C ALA A 281 -11.55 2.41 -30.22
N LYS A 282 -11.75 2.99 -31.41
CA LYS A 282 -11.02 4.20 -31.85
C LYS A 282 -11.27 5.40 -30.93
N LYS A 283 -12.53 5.63 -30.52
CA LYS A 283 -12.90 6.71 -29.61
C LYS A 283 -12.16 6.58 -28.28
N ILE A 284 -12.10 5.39 -27.69
CA ILE A 284 -11.36 5.13 -26.44
C ILE A 284 -9.89 5.53 -26.59
N ILE A 285 -9.23 5.07 -27.65
CA ILE A 285 -7.82 5.37 -27.91
C ILE A 285 -7.59 6.88 -28.09
N VAL A 286 -8.46 7.55 -28.85
CA VAL A 286 -8.37 9.00 -29.06
C VAL A 286 -8.53 9.74 -27.73
N LEU A 287 -9.51 9.36 -26.91
CA LEU A 287 -9.73 9.94 -25.58
C LEU A 287 -8.53 9.74 -24.66
N TYR A 288 -7.88 8.57 -24.69
CA TYR A 288 -6.67 8.34 -23.91
C TYR A 288 -5.50 9.18 -24.39
N LYS A 289 -5.21 9.20 -25.70
CA LYS A 289 -4.15 10.06 -26.26
C LYS A 289 -4.37 11.52 -25.89
N PHE A 290 -5.61 11.99 -25.99
CA PHE A 290 -5.98 13.33 -25.60
C PHE A 290 -5.76 13.55 -24.09
N ARG A 291 -6.28 12.67 -23.23
CA ARG A 291 -6.10 12.74 -21.76
C ARG A 291 -4.64 12.79 -21.37
N PHE A 292 -3.78 11.94 -21.95
CA PHE A 292 -2.34 11.91 -21.64
C PHE A 292 -1.65 13.20 -22.04
N ARG A 293 -1.94 13.72 -23.25
CA ARG A 293 -1.41 15.02 -23.69
C ARG A 293 -1.87 16.15 -22.78
N MET A 294 -3.16 16.17 -22.41
CA MET A 294 -3.70 17.17 -21.48
C MET A 294 -3.03 17.10 -20.11
N VAL A 295 -2.89 15.91 -19.53
CA VAL A 295 -2.18 15.74 -18.24
C VAL A 295 -0.74 16.22 -18.33
N ALA A 296 -0.03 15.92 -19.43
CA ALA A 296 1.35 16.38 -19.63
C ALA A 296 1.43 17.92 -19.71
N ILE A 297 0.54 18.54 -20.47
CA ILE A 297 0.44 20.01 -20.59
C ILE A 297 0.14 20.64 -19.21
N LEU A 298 -0.87 20.13 -18.49
CA LEU A 298 -1.24 20.62 -17.16
C LEU A 298 -0.11 20.44 -16.13
N LYS A 299 0.67 19.35 -16.22
CA LYS A 299 1.86 19.16 -15.39
C LYS A 299 2.94 20.19 -15.71
N LYS A 300 3.21 20.46 -17.00
CA LYS A 300 4.17 21.49 -17.44
C LYS A 300 3.77 22.88 -16.96
N MET A 301 2.48 23.19 -16.98
CA MET A 301 1.90 24.44 -16.44
C MET A 301 1.83 24.47 -14.90
N LYS A 302 2.31 23.44 -14.20
CA LYS A 302 2.23 23.27 -12.73
C LYS A 302 0.81 23.34 -12.16
N PHE A 303 -0.22 23.11 -12.98
CA PHE A 303 -1.63 23.16 -12.57
C PHE A 303 -1.95 22.15 -11.46
N HIS A 304 -1.24 21.03 -11.41
CA HIS A 304 -1.35 20.04 -10.34
C HIS A 304 -1.12 20.62 -8.93
N LEU A 305 -0.28 21.66 -8.79
CA LEU A 305 -0.07 22.34 -7.50
C LEU A 305 -1.29 23.17 -7.09
N ALA A 306 -1.88 23.91 -8.04
CA ALA A 306 -3.10 24.69 -7.81
C ALA A 306 -4.30 23.78 -7.52
N TYR A 307 -4.44 22.70 -8.30
CA TYR A 307 -5.46 21.67 -8.08
C TYR A 307 -5.33 21.01 -6.70
N GLY A 308 -4.10 20.71 -6.25
CA GLY A 308 -3.87 20.20 -4.90
C GLY A 308 -4.36 21.16 -3.80
N LYS A 309 -4.13 22.47 -3.95
CA LYS A 309 -4.67 23.48 -3.03
C LYS A 309 -6.21 23.52 -3.06
N TYR A 310 -6.79 23.48 -4.25
CA TYR A 310 -8.25 23.46 -4.44
C TYR A 310 -8.90 22.22 -3.81
N ILE A 311 -8.34 21.03 -3.98
CA ILE A 311 -8.88 19.81 -3.38
C ILE A 311 -8.84 19.87 -1.86
N LYS A 312 -7.74 20.36 -1.26
CA LYS A 312 -7.69 20.58 0.20
C LYS A 312 -8.72 21.59 0.67
N PHE A 313 -8.90 22.68 -0.07
CA PHE A 313 -9.94 23.66 0.22
C PHE A 313 -11.34 23.03 0.18
N LYS A 314 -11.66 22.27 -0.88
CA LYS A 314 -12.95 21.55 -1.00
C LYS A 314 -13.14 20.52 0.11
N TYR A 315 -12.10 19.77 0.47
CA TYR A 315 -12.10 18.82 1.57
C TYR A 315 -12.45 19.53 2.89
N ARG A 316 -11.79 20.65 3.19
CA ARG A 316 -12.06 21.46 4.40
C ARG A 316 -13.47 22.03 4.42
N LEU A 317 -14.00 22.45 3.26
CA LEU A 317 -15.39 22.90 3.15
C LEU A 317 -16.40 21.79 3.44
N SER A 318 -16.18 20.60 2.86
CA SER A 318 -17.06 19.44 3.04
C SER A 318 -17.00 18.89 4.46
N ASN A 319 -15.86 19.05 5.14
CA ASN A 319 -15.60 18.51 6.47
C ASN A 319 -15.57 19.60 7.56
N LYS A 320 -16.33 20.69 7.39
CA LYS A 320 -16.44 21.79 8.37
C LYS A 320 -16.81 21.36 9.80
N LYS A 321 -17.34 20.14 9.99
CA LYS A 321 -17.66 19.55 11.30
C LYS A 321 -16.50 18.82 11.98
N VAL A 322 -15.38 18.60 11.30
CA VAL A 322 -14.16 18.14 11.97
C VAL A 322 -13.57 19.38 12.63
N GLU A 323 -13.91 19.61 13.90
CA GLU A 323 -13.22 20.61 14.72
C GLU A 323 -11.72 20.40 14.51
N LYS A 324 -11.07 21.43 13.98
CA LYS A 324 -9.62 21.41 13.89
C LYS A 324 -9.17 21.50 15.33
N ASP A 325 -8.69 20.38 15.87
CA ASP A 325 -8.02 20.35 17.15
C ASP A 325 -6.76 21.21 17.02
N ASN A 326 -6.90 22.52 17.24
CA ASN A 326 -5.82 23.52 17.17
C ASN A 326 -4.93 23.45 18.42
N THR A 327 -4.94 22.29 19.07
CA THR A 327 -4.16 21.98 20.24
C THR A 327 -2.68 22.03 19.89
N THR A 328 -1.99 23.01 20.48
CA THR A 328 -0.56 23.21 20.31
C THR A 328 0.19 22.54 21.46
N TYR A 329 1.20 21.74 21.14
CA TYR A 329 1.99 21.01 22.14
C TYR A 329 3.36 21.68 22.29
N ASN A 330 3.69 22.12 23.51
CA ASN A 330 5.00 22.64 23.86
C ASN A 330 5.80 21.54 24.58
N ILE A 331 7.00 21.26 24.09
CA ILE A 331 7.86 20.19 24.60
C ILE A 331 9.07 20.81 25.28
N SER A 332 9.39 20.36 26.49
CA SER A 332 10.60 20.75 27.22
C SER A 332 11.32 19.52 27.75
N ASN A 333 12.59 19.35 27.42
CA ASN A 333 13.40 18.18 27.83
C ASN A 333 14.21 18.49 29.10
N GLY A 334 14.63 17.45 29.82
CA GLY A 334 15.52 17.58 30.99
C GLY A 334 14.86 18.23 32.21
N VAL A 335 13.53 18.16 32.29
CA VAL A 335 12.74 18.77 33.36
C VAL A 335 12.80 17.92 34.64
N VAL A 336 12.89 18.58 35.79
CA VAL A 336 12.67 17.91 37.07
C VAL A 336 11.17 17.72 37.25
N ILE A 337 10.72 16.48 37.46
CA ILE A 337 9.32 16.19 37.75
C ILE A 337 9.05 16.64 39.19
N PRO A 338 8.10 17.56 39.42
CA PRO A 338 7.82 18.04 40.77
C PRO A 338 7.41 16.86 41.69
N LYS A 339 7.86 16.89 42.95
CA LYS A 339 7.43 15.93 43.97
C LYS A 339 6.15 16.44 44.64
N ASP A 340 5.09 16.57 43.86
CA ASP A 340 3.76 17.01 44.34
C ASP A 340 2.80 15.82 44.36
N LYS A 341 1.96 15.69 45.40
CA LYS A 341 0.89 14.69 45.48
C LYS A 341 -0.11 14.81 44.31
N LYS A 342 -0.13 15.96 43.62
CA LYS A 342 -0.99 16.25 42.46
C LYS A 342 -0.46 15.71 41.14
N ILE A 343 0.75 15.16 41.11
CA ILE A 343 1.30 14.50 39.93
C ILE A 343 1.03 13.01 40.04
N VAL A 344 0.11 12.54 39.22
CA VAL A 344 -0.36 11.15 39.24
C VAL A 344 0.16 10.40 38.03
N LYS A 345 0.60 9.15 38.24
CA LYS A 345 0.98 8.26 37.15
C LYS A 345 -0.27 7.86 36.38
N ILE A 346 -0.20 7.92 35.05
CA ILE A 346 -1.30 7.56 34.15
C ILE A 346 -0.88 6.45 33.19
N ASN A 347 -1.85 5.70 32.67
CA ASN A 347 -1.64 4.82 31.53
C ASN A 347 -1.94 5.59 30.24
N TYR A 348 -0.90 6.05 29.55
CA TYR A 348 -1.05 6.85 28.34
C TYR A 348 -1.65 6.07 27.14
N LEU A 349 -1.87 4.76 27.28
CA LEU A 349 -2.56 3.93 26.29
C LEU A 349 -4.08 3.97 26.44
N ASP A 350 -4.60 4.53 27.55
CA ASP A 350 -6.04 4.68 27.74
C ASP A 350 -6.62 5.66 26.72
N LYS A 351 -7.88 5.46 26.34
CA LYS A 351 -8.56 6.24 25.28
C LYS A 351 -8.57 7.75 25.56
N GLU A 352 -8.62 8.16 26.84
CA GLU A 352 -8.55 9.58 27.24
C GLU A 352 -7.21 10.23 26.84
N TYR A 353 -6.14 9.46 26.74
CA TYR A 353 -4.77 9.94 26.53
C TYR A 353 -4.22 9.58 25.15
N SER A 354 -5.07 9.18 24.20
CA SER A 354 -4.62 8.71 22.89
C SER A 354 -3.75 9.71 22.12
N ASN A 355 -3.93 11.01 22.37
CA ASN A 355 -3.12 12.10 21.81
C ASN A 355 -1.67 12.12 22.31
N LEU A 356 -1.36 11.47 23.44
CA LEU A 356 0.00 11.40 23.98
C LEU A 356 0.86 10.35 23.29
N LEU A 357 0.26 9.36 22.62
CA LEU A 357 1.00 8.21 22.07
C LEU A 357 2.10 8.65 21.10
N PHE A 358 1.80 9.60 20.21
CA PHE A 358 2.81 10.18 19.32
C PHE A 358 3.99 10.78 20.08
N TYR A 359 3.74 11.56 21.14
CA TYR A 359 4.79 12.23 21.91
C TYR A 359 5.60 11.24 22.75
N VAL A 360 4.96 10.21 23.29
CA VAL A 360 5.67 9.11 23.96
C VAL A 360 6.60 8.40 22.99
N ASN A 361 6.11 8.06 21.79
CA ASN A 361 6.95 7.45 20.77
C ASN A 361 8.08 8.37 20.29
N ASP A 362 7.85 9.68 20.20
CA ASP A 362 8.88 10.65 19.83
C ASP A 362 9.96 10.75 20.90
N PHE A 363 9.56 10.73 22.18
CA PHE A 363 10.46 10.68 23.32
C PHE A 363 11.34 9.42 23.30
N LEU A 364 10.72 8.23 23.18
CA LEU A 364 11.43 6.94 23.09
C LEU A 364 12.41 6.93 21.91
N HIS A 365 11.94 7.39 20.75
CA HIS A 365 12.72 7.44 19.52
C HIS A 365 13.93 8.38 19.65
N LYS A 366 13.79 9.58 20.23
CA LYS A 366 14.89 10.54 20.36
C LYS A 366 15.90 10.12 21.42
N ASN A 367 15.44 9.55 22.52
CA ASN A 367 16.26 9.30 23.70
C ASN A 367 16.87 7.89 23.79
N PHE A 368 16.58 7.00 22.82
CA PHE A 368 17.09 5.61 22.83
C PHE A 368 16.59 4.84 24.06
N GLU A 369 15.31 5.02 24.39
CA GLU A 369 14.72 4.41 25.57
C GLU A 369 13.66 3.37 25.22
N LYS A 370 13.45 2.44 26.15
CA LYS A 370 12.50 1.33 26.04
C LYS A 370 11.16 1.73 26.64
N ASN A 371 10.07 1.35 25.99
CA ASN A 371 8.73 1.59 26.48
C ASN A 371 8.47 0.92 27.85
N SER A 372 9.09 -0.24 28.11
CA SER A 372 8.98 -0.91 29.41
C SER A 372 9.60 -0.14 30.58
N ALA A 373 10.45 0.86 30.29
CA ALA A 373 11.19 1.60 31.30
C ALA A 373 10.69 3.05 31.48
N ILE A 374 9.59 3.43 30.82
CA ILE A 374 9.01 4.76 30.99
C ILE A 374 7.85 4.77 31.98
N SER A 375 7.57 5.96 32.51
CA SER A 375 6.34 6.25 33.23
C SER A 375 5.83 7.62 32.80
N VAL A 376 4.52 7.71 32.55
CA VAL A 376 3.86 8.96 32.17
C VAL A 376 3.04 9.46 33.35
N TYR A 377 3.12 10.77 33.61
CA TYR A 377 2.43 11.43 34.70
C TYR A 377 1.59 12.59 34.18
N LYS A 378 0.48 12.87 34.85
CA LYS A 378 -0.40 14.02 34.61
C LYS A 378 -0.38 14.94 35.81
N ASP A 379 -0.33 16.25 35.56
CA ASP A 379 -0.58 17.26 36.58
C ASP A 379 -2.09 17.45 36.74
N THR A 380 -2.63 17.14 37.92
CA THR A 380 -4.06 17.28 38.21
C THR A 380 -4.51 18.72 38.44
N LYS A 381 -3.58 19.65 38.74
CA LYS A 381 -3.87 21.09 38.88
C LYS A 381 -3.87 21.78 37.51
N LEU A 382 -2.97 21.35 36.64
CA LEU A 382 -2.80 21.86 35.28
C LEU A 382 -3.13 20.73 34.31
N ALA A 383 -4.43 20.50 34.07
CA ALA A 383 -4.97 19.36 33.31
C ALA A 383 -4.33 19.14 31.92
N SER A 384 -3.66 20.16 31.39
CA SER A 384 -2.96 20.18 30.11
C SER A 384 -1.46 19.87 30.19
N ILE A 385 -0.94 19.45 31.35
CA ILE A 385 0.49 19.17 31.54
C ILE A 385 0.73 17.69 31.81
N TYR A 386 1.67 17.13 31.06
CA TYR A 386 2.12 15.75 31.17
C TYR A 386 3.63 15.69 31.29
N TYR A 387 4.11 14.65 31.97
CA TYR A 387 5.53 14.36 32.11
C TYR A 387 5.82 12.94 31.67
N ILE A 388 6.82 12.76 30.83
CA ILE A 388 7.39 11.46 30.50
C ILE A 388 8.69 11.33 31.28
N LYS A 389 8.79 10.29 32.10
CA LYS A 389 10.01 9.90 32.79
C LYS A 389 10.56 8.63 32.16
N GLY A 390 11.77 8.72 31.63
CA GLY A 390 12.56 7.59 31.20
C GLY A 390 13.57 7.12 32.25
N GLU A 391 14.45 6.22 31.85
CA GLU A 391 15.61 5.78 32.66
C GLU A 391 16.60 6.93 32.84
N LYS A 392 16.84 7.71 31.78
CA LYS A 392 17.88 8.74 31.74
C LYS A 392 17.31 10.13 31.50
N ASN A 393 16.24 10.21 30.70
CA ASN A 393 15.69 11.48 30.25
C ASN A 393 14.32 11.74 30.83
N THR A 394 13.96 13.01 30.87
CA THR A 394 12.61 13.47 31.22
C THR A 394 12.13 14.47 30.19
N GLN A 395 10.82 14.53 30.00
CA GLN A 395 10.18 15.46 29.09
C GLN A 395 8.86 15.95 29.66
N LYS A 396 8.61 17.25 29.57
CA LYS A 396 7.32 17.88 29.85
C LYS A 396 6.61 18.16 28.52
N ILE A 397 5.33 17.85 28.48
CA ILE A 397 4.41 18.18 27.40
C ILE A 397 3.37 19.12 27.97
N SER A 398 3.24 20.32 27.39
CA SER A 398 2.20 21.29 27.76
C SER A 398 1.28 21.51 26.57
N ILE A 399 0.02 21.14 26.76
CA ILE A 399 -1.05 21.24 25.78
C ILE A 399 -1.69 22.63 25.92
N LYS A 400 -1.76 23.39 24.82
CA LYS A 400 -2.52 24.64 24.75
C LYS A 400 -3.67 24.45 23.78
N SER A 401 -4.88 24.37 24.30
CA SER A 401 -6.09 24.50 23.48
C SER A 401 -6.25 25.99 23.14
N SER A 402 -6.37 26.31 21.85
CA SER A 402 -6.64 27.66 21.37
C SER A 402 -8.14 27.93 21.26
#